data_AF-A0A7S3FXY8-F1
#
_entry.id   AF-A0A7S3FXY8-F1
#
_cell.length_a   1.000
_cell.length_b   1.000
_cell.length_c   1.000
_cell.angle_alpha   90.00
_cell.angle_beta   90.00
_cell.angle_gamma   90.00
#
_symmetry.space_group_name_H-M   'P 1'
#
loop_
_entity.id
_entity.type
_entity.pdbx_description
1 polymer ?
#
loop_
_entity_poly.entity_id
_entity_poly.type
_entity_poly.pdbx_seq_one_letter_code
_entity_poly.pdbx_strand_id
1 'polypeptide(L)'
;KLADFGLVRQFNKEYNNQFTVMVVTRWYRAPELLLGNHNYNELIDVWSMGCLIVEMLIGKPLFPGRSELEQIALIYGMFGVPNEESYPEARYLKFFNESVRTYKQMQQSAASSSSHTISQFDKLNFKQFLQ
;
A
#
# COMPACT_ATOMS: atom_id res chain seq x y z
N LYS A 1 -1.29 11.61 -23.27
CA LYS A 1 0.00 11.08 -23.74
C LYS A 1 0.72 10.52 -22.54
N LEU A 2 0.93 9.20 -22.48
CA LEU A 2 1.78 8.56 -21.47
C LEU A 2 3.23 8.80 -21.89
N ALA A 3 4.05 9.28 -20.97
CA ALA A 3 5.47 9.45 -21.16
C ALA A 3 6.16 9.00 -19.87
N ASP A 4 7.10 8.07 -20.04
CA ASP A 4 8.09 7.53 -19.09
C ASP A 4 8.00 6.00 -18.97
N PHE A 5 8.69 5.30 -19.89
CA PHE A 5 8.87 3.86 -19.87
C PHE A 5 10.22 3.46 -19.24
N GLY A 6 10.89 4.35 -18.50
CA GLY A 6 12.21 4.08 -17.90
C GLY A 6 12.22 2.88 -16.94
N LEU A 7 11.05 2.40 -16.53
CA LEU A 7 10.86 1.29 -15.60
C LEU A 7 10.14 0.07 -16.22
N VAL A 8 9.75 0.12 -17.49
CA VAL A 8 9.10 -1.03 -18.15
C VAL A 8 10.10 -2.16 -18.29
N ARG A 9 9.73 -3.34 -17.77
CA ARG A 9 10.48 -4.59 -17.95
C ARG A 9 9.58 -5.66 -18.53
N GLN A 10 10.10 -6.38 -19.51
CA GLN A 10 9.45 -7.57 -20.07
C GLN A 10 9.42 -8.67 -19.00
N PHE A 11 8.23 -9.16 -18.67
CA PHE A 11 8.04 -10.22 -17.68
C PHE A 11 8.52 -11.55 -18.29
N ASN A 12 9.75 -11.95 -17.96
CA ASN A 12 10.34 -13.19 -18.46
C ASN A 12 10.46 -14.19 -17.30
N LYS A 13 9.71 -15.30 -17.38
CA LYS A 13 9.52 -16.28 -16.30
C LYS A 13 10.80 -17.05 -15.90
N GLU A 14 11.88 -16.91 -16.68
CA GLU A 14 13.10 -17.73 -16.54
C GLU A 14 14.27 -17.05 -15.82
N TYR A 15 14.19 -15.76 -15.49
CA TYR A 15 15.31 -15.04 -14.87
C TYR A 15 15.07 -14.70 -13.41
N ASN A 16 15.81 -15.38 -12.53
CA ASN A 16 15.96 -15.14 -11.10
C ASN A 16 16.80 -13.87 -10.85
N ASN A 17 16.39 -12.74 -11.44
CA ASN A 17 17.13 -11.48 -11.40
C ASN A 17 16.83 -10.74 -10.09
N GLN A 18 17.86 -10.65 -9.24
CA GLN A 18 17.89 -9.81 -8.05
C GLN A 18 17.56 -8.36 -8.45
N PHE A 19 16.38 -7.89 -8.06
CA PHE A 19 15.86 -6.57 -8.41
C PHE A 19 16.59 -5.48 -7.62
N THR A 20 17.06 -4.44 -8.31
CA THR A 20 17.64 -3.25 -7.70
C THR A 20 16.54 -2.50 -6.94
N VAL A 21 16.63 -2.52 -5.61
CA VAL A 21 15.67 -1.90 -4.71
C VAL A 21 15.85 -0.38 -4.76
N MET A 22 14.75 0.33 -5.01
CA MET A 22 14.55 1.79 -4.86
C MET A 22 14.90 2.70 -6.05
N VAL A 23 14.01 2.81 -7.05
CA VAL A 23 13.65 4.12 -7.65
C VAL A 23 12.20 4.11 -8.17
N VAL A 24 11.24 3.82 -7.30
CA VAL A 24 9.81 4.10 -7.56
C VAL A 24 9.25 4.70 -6.28
N THR A 25 8.46 5.76 -6.40
CA THR A 25 7.79 6.38 -5.25
C THR A 25 6.94 5.32 -4.55
N ARG A 26 7.36 4.90 -3.34
CA ARG A 26 6.75 3.82 -2.55
C ARG A 26 5.23 3.98 -2.35
N TRP A 27 4.76 5.22 -2.38
CA TRP A 27 3.39 5.62 -2.08
C TRP A 27 2.32 4.94 -2.93
N TYR A 28 2.69 4.49 -4.13
CA TYR A 28 1.78 3.84 -5.08
C TYR A 28 1.94 2.31 -5.10
N ARG A 29 2.79 1.72 -4.26
CA ARG A 29 3.07 0.28 -4.31
C ARG A 29 1.91 -0.53 -3.72
N ALA A 30 1.55 -1.60 -4.42
CA ALA A 30 0.51 -2.54 -4.02
C ALA A 30 0.85 -3.30 -2.72
N PRO A 31 -0.15 -3.67 -1.89
CA PRO A 31 0.07 -4.33 -0.60
C PRO A 31 0.78 -5.68 -0.73
N GLU A 32 0.50 -6.48 -1.75
CA GLU A 32 1.13 -7.77 -2.01
C GLU A 32 2.64 -7.64 -2.25
N LEU A 33 3.08 -6.58 -2.94
CA LEU A 33 4.50 -6.29 -3.13
C LEU A 33 5.17 -5.88 -1.81
N LEU A 34 4.49 -5.08 -1.00
CA LEU A 34 4.98 -4.65 0.32
C LEU A 34 5.06 -5.83 1.32
N LEU A 35 4.19 -6.83 1.15
CA LEU A 35 4.21 -8.06 1.95
C LEU A 35 5.26 -9.07 1.49
N GLY A 36 5.92 -8.81 0.36
CA GLY A 36 6.98 -9.66 -0.18
C GLY A 36 6.48 -10.80 -1.05
N ASN A 37 5.29 -10.66 -1.65
CA ASN A 37 4.82 -11.61 -2.64
C ASN A 37 5.63 -11.47 -3.94
N HIS A 38 6.24 -12.57 -4.38
CA HIS A 38 6.99 -12.63 -5.64
C HIS A 38 6.11 -13.01 -6.84
N ASN A 39 4.90 -13.52 -6.59
CA ASN A 39 3.91 -13.87 -7.60
C ASN A 39 2.91 -12.72 -7.77
N TYR A 40 3.39 -11.59 -8.28
CA TYR A 40 2.55 -10.45 -8.64
C TYR A 40 2.18 -10.50 -10.12
N ASN A 41 1.08 -9.82 -10.47
CA ASN A 41 0.55 -9.73 -11.83
C ASN A 41 0.30 -8.25 -12.19
N GLU A 42 -0.35 -8.00 -13.31
CA GLU A 42 -0.71 -6.66 -13.81
C GLU A 42 -1.63 -5.85 -12.86
N LEU A 43 -2.23 -6.47 -11.84
CA LEU A 43 -3.12 -5.77 -10.90
C LEU A 43 -2.35 -4.79 -10.00
N ILE A 44 -1.03 -4.94 -9.85
CA ILE A 44 -0.20 -3.97 -9.14
C ILE A 44 -0.25 -2.57 -9.80
N ASP A 45 -0.42 -2.54 -11.12
CA ASP A 45 -0.51 -1.29 -11.89
C ASP A 45 -1.90 -0.67 -11.71
N VAL A 46 -2.95 -1.49 -11.59
CA VAL A 46 -4.32 -1.04 -11.28
C VAL A 46 -4.36 -0.41 -9.89
N TRP A 47 -3.70 -1.00 -8.91
CA TRP A 47 -3.55 -0.41 -7.57
C TRP A 47 -2.86 0.97 -7.63
N SER A 48 -1.73 1.03 -8.33
CA SER A 48 -0.94 2.25 -8.49
C SER A 48 -1.77 3.36 -9.15
N MET A 49 -2.52 3.01 -10.19
CA MET A 49 -3.44 3.92 -10.89
C MET A 49 -4.58 4.40 -9.97
N GLY A 50 -5.15 3.51 -9.15
CA GLY A 50 -6.16 3.89 -8.16
C GLY A 50 -5.63 4.94 -7.17
N CYS A 51 -4.42 4.73 -6.64
CA CYS A 51 -3.77 5.69 -5.76
C CYS A 51 -3.54 7.06 -6.45
N LEU A 52 -3.09 7.06 -7.72
CA LEU A 52 -2.89 8.27 -8.50
C LEU A 52 -4.20 9.02 -8.77
N ILE A 53 -5.28 8.33 -9.14
CA ILE A 53 -6.58 8.94 -9.38
C ILE A 53 -7.07 9.66 -8.12
N VAL A 54 -6.94 9.01 -6.98
CA VAL A 54 -7.36 9.56 -5.69
C VAL A 54 -6.49 10.75 -5.31
N GLU A 55 -5.19 10.69 -5.53
CA GLU A 55 -4.29 11.82 -5.32
C GLU A 55 -4.62 13.01 -6.20
N MET A 56 -4.98 12.79 -7.47
CA MET A 56 -5.44 13.87 -8.36
C MET A 56 -6.72 14.54 -7.86
N LEU A 57 -7.64 13.78 -7.26
CA LEU A 57 -8.88 14.31 -6.70
C LEU A 57 -8.66 15.10 -5.40
N ILE A 58 -7.75 14.64 -4.54
CA ILE A 58 -7.50 15.21 -3.21
C ILE A 58 -6.39 16.29 -3.24
N GLY A 59 -5.53 16.25 -4.25
CA GLY A 59 -4.33 17.09 -4.35
C GLY A 59 -3.21 16.69 -3.39
N LYS A 60 -3.31 15.52 -2.74
CA LYS A 60 -2.31 15.00 -1.79
C LYS A 60 -2.18 13.48 -1.94
N PRO A 61 -0.99 12.91 -1.67
CA PRO A 61 -0.77 11.47 -1.77
C PRO A 61 -1.68 10.67 -0.84
N LEU A 62 -2.24 9.59 -1.38
CA LEU A 62 -3.16 8.72 -0.63
C LEU A 62 -2.46 8.01 0.53
N PHE A 63 -1.23 7.54 0.29
CA PHE A 63 -0.46 6.79 1.28
C PHE A 63 1.00 7.28 1.32
N PRO A 64 1.31 8.35 2.07
CA PRO A 64 2.66 8.92 2.11
C PRO A 64 3.59 8.21 3.11
N GLY A 65 3.77 6.89 3.00
CA GLY A 65 4.60 6.10 3.93
C GLY A 65 6.11 6.35 3.76
N ARG A 66 6.84 6.51 4.87
CA ARG A 66 8.29 6.78 4.88
C ARG A 66 9.11 5.49 4.83
N SER A 67 8.53 4.36 5.22
CA SER A 67 9.08 3.00 5.08
C SER A 67 8.07 2.04 4.45
N GLU A 68 8.51 0.84 4.04
CA GLU A 68 7.60 -0.20 3.50
C GLU A 68 6.59 -0.67 4.55
N LEU A 69 7.03 -0.81 5.80
CA LEU A 69 6.17 -1.18 6.94
C LEU A 69 5.18 -0.07 7.30
N GLU A 70 5.59 1.19 7.22
CA GLU A 70 4.67 2.31 7.42
C GLU A 70 3.66 2.43 6.28
N GLN A 71 4.10 2.21 5.03
CA GLN A 71 3.24 2.21 3.87
C GLN A 71 2.09 1.20 4.01
N ILE A 72 2.41 -0.06 4.35
CA ILE A 72 1.40 -1.10 4.54
C ILE A 72 0.51 -0.81 5.76
N ALA A 73 1.05 -0.20 6.82
CA ALA A 73 0.26 0.21 7.98
C ALA A 73 -0.77 1.31 7.63
N LEU A 74 -0.43 2.26 6.75
CA LEU A 74 -1.39 3.25 6.24
C LEU A 74 -2.49 2.59 5.41
N ILE A 75 -2.13 1.61 4.58
CA ILE A 75 -3.10 0.81 3.80
C ILE A 75 -4.06 0.07 4.74
N TYR A 76 -3.55 -0.58 5.79
CA TYR A 76 -4.37 -1.24 6.80
C TYR A 76 -5.25 -0.27 7.59
N GLY A 77 -4.81 0.97 7.80
CA GLY A 77 -5.65 2.01 8.41
C GLY A 77 -6.91 2.30 7.60
N MET A 78 -6.84 2.18 6.27
CA MET A 78 -7.98 2.46 5.39
C MET A 78 -8.83 1.22 5.06
N PHE A 79 -8.19 0.07 4.78
CA PHE A 79 -8.87 -1.15 4.33
C PHE A 79 -8.99 -2.24 5.41
N GLY A 80 -8.32 -2.07 6.54
CA GLY A 80 -8.17 -3.11 7.55
C GLY A 80 -6.99 -4.05 7.27
N VAL A 81 -6.65 -4.87 8.27
CA VAL A 81 -5.67 -5.94 8.12
C VAL A 81 -6.32 -7.11 7.38
N PRO A 82 -5.68 -7.66 6.33
CA PRO A 82 -6.22 -8.80 5.60
C PRO A 82 -6.45 -10.01 6.51
N ASN A 83 -7.53 -10.74 6.23
CA ASN A 83 -7.97 -11.95 6.92
C ASN A 83 -8.11 -13.12 5.93
N GLU A 84 -8.49 -14.30 6.41
CA GLU A 84 -8.61 -15.50 5.57
C GLU A 84 -9.65 -15.38 4.45
N GLU A 85 -10.64 -14.50 4.59
CA GLU A 85 -11.67 -14.28 3.57
C GLU A 85 -11.22 -13.29 2.49
N SER A 86 -10.47 -12.25 2.88
CA SER A 86 -10.06 -11.16 1.98
C SER A 86 -8.75 -11.44 1.25
N TYR A 87 -7.78 -12.06 1.93
CA TYR A 87 -6.51 -12.45 1.33
C TYR A 87 -5.88 -13.64 2.07
N PRO A 88 -6.33 -14.88 1.80
CA PRO A 88 -5.95 -16.08 2.55
C PRO A 88 -4.44 -16.33 2.60
N GLU A 89 -3.74 -16.08 1.49
CA GLU A 89 -2.29 -16.29 1.36
C GLU A 89 -1.45 -15.23 2.09
N ALA A 90 -2.04 -14.10 2.50
CA ALA A 90 -1.30 -13.00 3.13
C ALA A 90 -0.51 -13.43 4.35
N ARG A 91 -1.07 -14.33 5.18
CA ARG A 91 -0.44 -14.81 6.42
C ARG A 91 0.88 -15.54 6.22
N TYR A 92 1.12 -16.06 5.02
CA TYR A 92 2.33 -16.80 4.66
C TYR A 92 3.39 -15.90 4.03
N LEU A 93 3.06 -14.65 3.73
CA LEU A 93 4.00 -13.70 3.14
C LEU A 93 5.02 -13.23 4.17
N LYS A 94 6.26 -13.06 3.71
CA LYS A 94 7.45 -12.81 4.53
C LYS A 94 7.25 -11.67 5.54
N PHE A 95 6.64 -10.58 5.11
CA PHE A 95 6.51 -9.36 5.92
C PHE A 95 5.15 -9.20 6.60
N PHE A 96 4.25 -10.18 6.52
CA PHE A 96 2.89 -10.05 7.06
C PHE A 96 2.88 -9.85 8.58
N ASN A 97 3.53 -10.73 9.34
CA ASN A 97 3.53 -10.62 10.81
C ASN A 97 4.19 -9.33 11.30
N GLU A 98 5.24 -8.87 10.62
CA GLU A 98 5.91 -7.62 10.92
C GLU A 98 5.00 -6.42 10.63
N SER A 99 4.35 -6.39 9.46
CA SER A 99 3.41 -5.33 9.08
C SER A 99 2.27 -5.16 10.09
N VAL A 100 1.70 -6.27 10.58
CA VAL A 100 0.61 -6.25 11.57
C VAL A 100 1.09 -5.71 12.92
N ARG A 101 2.32 -6.06 13.34
CA ARG A 101 2.92 -5.53 14.57
C ARG A 101 3.14 -4.02 14.46
N THR A 102 3.74 -3.55 13.35
CA THR A 102 3.96 -2.13 13.10
C THR A 102 2.66 -1.35 13.09
N TYR A 103 1.62 -1.85 12.40
CA TYR A 103 0.30 -1.21 12.40
C TYR A 103 -0.29 -1.08 13.82
N LYS A 104 -0.22 -2.14 14.64
CA LYS A 104 -0.68 -2.09 16.04
C LYS A 104 0.10 -1.09 16.89
N GLN A 105 1.41 -1.00 16.71
CA GLN A 105 2.25 -0.01 17.40
C GLN A 105 1.88 1.41 17.01
N MET A 106 1.68 1.68 15.71
CA MET A 106 1.25 2.99 15.21
C MET A 106 -0.10 3.39 15.80
N GLN A 107 -1.05 2.46 15.90
CA GLN A 107 -2.36 2.72 16.52
C GLN A 107 -2.25 3.05 18.01
N GLN A 108 -1.34 2.42 18.75
CA GLN A 108 -1.10 2.71 20.16
C GLN A 108 -0.43 4.07 20.36
N SER A 109 0.58 4.41 19.55
CA SER A 109 1.22 5.73 19.57
C SER A 109 0.24 6.84 19.22
N ALA A 110 -0.61 6.60 18.23
CA ALA A 110 -1.74 7.46 17.87
C ALA A 110 -2.68 7.70 19.07
N ALA A 111 -3.11 6.63 19.75
CA ALA A 111 -3.99 6.73 20.91
C ALA A 111 -3.37 7.48 22.11
N SER A 112 -2.05 7.42 22.27
CA SER A 112 -1.34 8.20 23.29
C SER A 112 -1.13 9.68 22.94
N SER A 113 -1.21 10.05 21.66
CA SER A 113 -0.99 11.42 21.18
C SER A 113 -2.29 12.17 20.85
N SER A 114 -3.44 11.50 20.71
CA SER A 114 -4.69 12.14 20.32
C SER A 114 -5.63 12.42 21.50
N SER A 115 -5.35 13.51 22.22
CA SER A 115 -6.41 14.47 22.55
C SER A 115 -6.77 15.35 21.36
N HIS A 116 -5.92 15.56 20.35
CA HIS A 116 -6.26 16.29 19.13
C HIS A 116 -5.52 15.71 17.92
N THR A 117 -6.18 15.59 16.76
CA THR A 117 -5.62 15.33 15.41
C THR A 117 -5.58 13.88 14.88
N ILE A 118 -6.42 12.96 15.38
CA ILE A 118 -6.76 11.72 14.64
C ILE A 118 -8.27 11.62 14.53
N SER A 119 -8.85 12.59 13.80
CA SER A 119 -10.27 12.52 13.40
C SER A 119 -10.58 13.28 12.11
N GLN A 120 -9.58 13.79 11.37
CA GLN A 120 -9.86 14.55 10.14
C GLN A 120 -9.95 13.68 8.88
N PHE A 121 -9.50 12.42 8.94
CA PHE A 121 -9.66 11.46 7.84
C PHE A 121 -10.81 10.46 8.07
N ASP A 122 -11.42 10.47 9.26
CA ASP A 122 -12.58 9.65 9.54
C ASP A 122 -13.81 10.23 8.82
N LYS A 123 -14.30 9.47 7.84
CA LYS A 123 -15.72 9.39 7.41
C LYS A 123 -16.24 10.36 6.35
N LEU A 124 -15.47 11.29 5.80
CA LEU A 124 -15.97 12.12 4.70
C LEU A 124 -15.46 11.62 3.33
N ASN A 125 -16.36 10.94 2.62
CA ASN A 125 -16.42 10.86 1.15
C ASN A 125 -15.59 9.82 0.36
N PHE A 126 -15.28 8.64 0.91
CA PHE A 126 -14.91 7.50 0.03
C PHE A 126 -16.10 6.57 -0.26
N LYS A 127 -16.98 6.34 0.72
CA LYS A 127 -18.19 5.54 0.51
C LYS A 127 -19.24 6.21 -0.39
N GLN A 128 -19.23 7.54 -0.51
CA GLN A 128 -20.14 8.26 -1.41
C GLN A 128 -19.72 8.19 -2.89
N PHE A 129 -18.44 7.91 -3.18
CA PHE A 129 -17.93 7.85 -4.55
C PHE A 129 -18.01 6.45 -5.18
N LEU A 130 -18.41 5.43 -4.42
CA LEU A 130 -18.48 4.03 -4.85
C LEU A 130 -19.92 3.46 -4.91
N GLN A 131 -20.93 4.33 -4.95
CA GLN A 131 -22.33 3.99 -5.28
C GLN A 131 -22.69 4.55 -6.65
#